data_AF-A0A932QZ44-F1
#
_entry.id   AF-A0A932QZ44-F1
#
_cell.length_a   1.000
_cell.length_b   1.000
_cell.length_c   1.000
_cell.angle_alpha   90.00
_cell.angle_beta   90.00
_cell.angle_gamma   90.00
#
_symmetry.space_group_name_H-M   'P 1'
#
loop_
_entity.id
_entity.type
_entity.pdbx_description
1 polymer ?
#
loop_
_entity_poly.entity_id
_entity_poly.type
_entity_poly.pdbx_seq_one_letter_code
_entity_poly.pdbx_strand_id
1 'polypeptide(L)'
;MKKKRDINKKSKKLSNEIITFYVAELTLAGIGNLTKKLELSGKELTTHDQATLNTLQTKTIRKIDQVFKWIREYLIYAVASELENQNSRPSKSYVKFPQFKYPKRCGAVDEVDKFLMYATEAEIRAYLKKATTRFNQKGWSAGFGGKKWGVIAKIALDMWSTDSIGDKCLLVDRTFQIEHNGGMIFDKRISRIVPDESNDKKVLNLKRRSKNIDNLLTEFQKRATNQETKALITKLVETLKTLEQSKKKDSLRGD
;
A
#
# COMPACT_ATOMS: atom_id res chain seq x y z
N MET A 1 -9.47 -12.43 26.12
CA MET A 1 -8.31 -11.50 26.14
C MET A 1 -8.06 -11.01 24.72
N LYS A 2 -7.94 -9.70 24.46
CA LYS A 2 -7.72 -9.20 23.08
C LYS A 2 -6.32 -9.59 22.60
N LYS A 3 -6.21 -10.22 21.42
CA LYS A 3 -4.91 -10.62 20.84
C LYS A 3 -4.12 -9.36 20.47
N LYS A 4 -2.91 -9.23 21.03
CA LYS A 4 -1.98 -8.14 20.73
C LYS A 4 -1.50 -8.29 19.28
N ARG A 5 -1.73 -7.26 18.45
CA ARG A 5 -1.22 -7.19 17.08
C ARG A 5 0.23 -6.72 17.06
N ASP A 6 1.01 -7.31 16.16
CA ASP A 6 2.36 -6.83 15.85
C ASP A 6 2.29 -5.63 14.90
N ILE A 7 2.82 -4.49 15.34
CA ILE A 7 2.83 -3.22 14.62
C ILE A 7 4.22 -2.97 14.04
N ASN A 8 4.29 -2.58 12.76
CA ASN A 8 5.58 -2.34 12.14
C ASN A 8 6.17 -1.00 12.59
N LYS A 9 7.19 -1.05 13.46
CA LYS A 9 7.88 0.14 13.98
C LYS A 9 9.09 0.58 13.16
N LYS A 10 9.51 -0.21 12.16
CA LYS A 10 10.72 0.10 11.39
C LYS A 10 10.49 1.31 10.49
N SER A 11 11.46 2.21 10.47
CA SER A 11 11.48 3.30 9.50
C SER A 11 11.69 2.77 8.09
N LYS A 12 10.96 3.33 7.12
CA LYS A 12 10.97 2.92 5.71
C LYS A 12 11.17 4.15 4.81
N LYS A 13 11.98 3.99 3.77
CA LYS A 13 12.07 4.99 2.69
C LYS A 13 10.86 4.85 1.78
N LEU A 14 10.07 5.91 1.62
CA LEU A 14 8.79 5.86 0.90
C LEU A 14 8.97 5.37 -0.54
N SER A 15 9.94 5.94 -1.28
CA SER A 15 10.25 5.52 -2.66
C SER A 15 10.48 4.02 -2.80
N ASN A 16 11.13 3.37 -1.82
CA ASN A 16 11.41 1.95 -1.88
C ASN A 16 10.15 1.11 -1.73
N GLU A 17 9.22 1.52 -0.87
CA GLU A 17 7.95 0.81 -0.67
C GLU A 17 7.04 1.00 -1.88
N ILE A 18 7.03 2.20 -2.49
CA ILE A 18 6.31 2.45 -3.75
C ILE A 18 6.84 1.53 -4.86
N ILE A 19 8.17 1.51 -5.08
CA ILE A 19 8.78 0.66 -6.11
C ILE A 19 8.49 -0.82 -5.83
N THR A 20 8.67 -1.26 -4.57
CA THR A 20 8.41 -2.66 -4.18
C THR A 20 6.98 -3.07 -4.48
N PHE A 21 6.01 -2.20 -4.15
CA PHE A 21 4.61 -2.45 -4.44
C PHE A 21 4.33 -2.54 -5.95
N TYR A 22 4.81 -1.59 -6.75
CA TYR A 22 4.56 -1.61 -8.19
C TYR A 22 5.24 -2.77 -8.90
N VAL A 23 6.46 -3.14 -8.50
CA VAL A 23 7.10 -4.36 -9.02
C VAL A 23 6.28 -5.60 -8.68
N ALA A 24 5.74 -5.68 -7.46
CA ALA A 24 4.91 -6.80 -7.05
C ALA A 24 3.57 -6.84 -7.83
N GLU A 25 2.92 -5.69 -8.02
CA GLU A 25 1.70 -5.56 -8.84
C GLU A 25 1.95 -6.04 -10.28
N LEU A 26 3.03 -5.56 -10.92
CA LEU A 26 3.43 -5.97 -12.27
C LEU A 26 3.77 -7.46 -12.34
N THR A 27 4.40 -8.01 -11.30
CA THR A 27 4.71 -9.44 -11.22
C THR A 27 3.44 -10.28 -11.22
N LEU A 28 2.43 -9.94 -10.41
CA LEU A 28 1.15 -10.66 -10.41
C LEU A 28 0.42 -10.54 -11.75
N ALA A 29 0.40 -9.35 -12.34
CA ALA A 29 -0.20 -9.14 -13.65
C ALA A 29 0.50 -9.97 -14.74
N GLY A 30 1.83 -10.03 -14.70
CA GLY A 30 2.64 -10.84 -15.61
C GLY A 30 2.34 -12.34 -15.48
N ILE A 31 2.28 -12.86 -14.25
CA ILE A 31 1.91 -14.25 -13.97
C ILE A 31 0.50 -14.55 -14.51
N GLY A 32 -0.50 -13.72 -14.20
CA GLY A 32 -1.87 -13.92 -14.66
C GLY A 32 -2.00 -13.91 -16.19
N ASN A 33 -1.32 -12.99 -16.86
CA ASN A 33 -1.29 -12.93 -18.32
C ASN A 33 -0.62 -14.16 -18.94
N LEU A 34 0.43 -14.68 -18.30
CA LEU A 34 1.09 -15.90 -18.75
C LEU A 34 0.17 -17.11 -18.61
N THR A 35 -0.43 -17.31 -17.44
CA THR A 35 -1.37 -18.42 -17.17
C THR A 35 -2.49 -18.42 -18.20
N LYS A 36 -3.13 -17.27 -18.44
CA LYS A 36 -4.17 -17.13 -19.47
C LYS A 36 -3.68 -17.49 -20.88
N LYS A 37 -2.45 -17.08 -21.25
CA LYS A 37 -1.88 -17.41 -22.55
C LYS A 37 -1.61 -18.92 -22.69
N LEU A 38 -1.20 -19.59 -21.62
CA LEU A 38 -0.94 -21.03 -21.62
C LEU A 38 -2.25 -21.81 -21.80
N GLU A 39 -3.28 -21.44 -21.01
CA GLU A 39 -4.64 -21.97 -21.12
C GLU A 39 -5.18 -21.87 -22.56
N LEU A 40 -5.09 -20.68 -23.16
CA LEU A 40 -5.56 -20.45 -24.55
C LEU A 40 -4.79 -21.25 -25.60
N SER A 41 -3.53 -21.61 -25.31
CA SER A 41 -2.70 -22.39 -26.23
C SER A 41 -2.78 -23.91 -26.01
N GLY A 42 -3.52 -24.36 -24.99
CA GLY A 42 -3.53 -25.77 -24.57
C GLY A 42 -2.18 -26.29 -24.10
N LYS A 43 -1.21 -25.42 -23.81
CA LYS A 43 0.12 -25.79 -23.36
C LYS A 43 0.16 -25.88 -21.85
N GLU A 44 0.68 -26.99 -21.36
CA GLU A 44 0.92 -27.19 -19.93
C GLU A 44 2.34 -26.73 -19.56
N LEU A 45 2.49 -26.22 -18.34
CA LEU A 45 3.79 -25.95 -17.76
C LEU A 45 4.40 -27.24 -17.24
N THR A 46 5.73 -27.33 -17.27
CA THR A 46 6.41 -28.39 -16.53
C THR A 46 6.13 -28.24 -15.04
N THR A 47 6.17 -29.35 -14.29
CA THR A 47 6.00 -29.33 -12.83
C THR A 47 6.98 -28.36 -12.15
N HIS A 48 8.20 -28.27 -12.65
CA HIS A 48 9.22 -27.35 -12.15
C HIS A 48 8.85 -25.88 -12.38
N ASP A 49 8.36 -25.54 -13.58
CA ASP A 49 7.97 -24.16 -13.91
C ASP A 49 6.72 -23.74 -13.13
N GLN A 50 5.77 -24.65 -12.96
CA GLN A 50 4.59 -24.42 -12.12
C GLN A 50 4.98 -24.15 -10.66
N ALA A 51 5.89 -24.95 -10.10
CA ALA A 51 6.39 -24.74 -8.74
C ALA A 51 7.13 -23.39 -8.61
N THR A 52 7.91 -23.01 -9.62
CA THR A 52 8.61 -21.74 -9.69
C THR A 52 7.64 -20.55 -9.72
N LEU A 53 6.60 -20.61 -10.56
CA LEU A 53 5.56 -19.59 -10.66
C LEU A 53 4.75 -19.46 -9.37
N ASN A 54 4.33 -20.58 -8.78
CA ASN A 54 3.59 -20.57 -7.50
C ASN A 54 4.43 -19.95 -6.38
N THR A 55 5.73 -20.24 -6.34
CA THR A 55 6.66 -19.65 -5.38
C THR A 55 6.79 -18.14 -5.58
N LEU A 56 6.92 -17.69 -6.83
CA LEU A 56 7.01 -16.27 -7.16
C LEU A 56 5.71 -15.54 -6.80
N GLN A 57 4.56 -16.09 -7.18
CA GLN A 57 3.24 -15.56 -6.87
C GLN A 57 3.04 -15.40 -5.35
N THR A 58 3.35 -16.45 -4.58
CA THR A 58 3.23 -16.43 -3.11
C THR A 58 4.10 -15.35 -2.48
N LYS A 59 5.38 -15.25 -2.90
CA LYS A 59 6.29 -14.19 -2.44
C LYS A 59 5.78 -12.80 -2.78
N THR A 60 5.18 -12.65 -3.95
CA THR A 60 4.65 -11.38 -4.46
C THR A 60 3.42 -10.93 -3.70
N ILE A 61 2.45 -11.83 -3.47
CA ILE A 61 1.26 -11.56 -2.65
C ILE A 61 1.69 -11.13 -1.24
N ARG A 62 2.66 -11.84 -0.64
CA ARG A 62 3.19 -11.47 0.67
C ARG A 62 3.78 -10.06 0.69
N LYS A 63 4.42 -9.61 -0.40
CA LYS A 63 4.96 -8.24 -0.50
C LYS A 63 3.86 -7.20 -0.58
N ILE A 64 2.82 -7.44 -1.37
CA ILE A 64 1.65 -6.56 -1.43
C ILE A 64 0.99 -6.47 -0.06
N ASP A 65 0.77 -7.60 0.62
CA ASP A 65 0.19 -7.62 1.96
C ASP A 65 1.04 -6.87 2.98
N GLN A 66 2.37 -6.96 2.89
CA GLN A 66 3.29 -6.22 3.76
C GLN A 66 3.17 -4.70 3.57
N VAL A 67 3.20 -4.23 2.31
CA VAL A 67 3.06 -2.80 2.01
C VAL A 67 1.66 -2.32 2.37
N PHE A 68 0.63 -3.08 2.02
CA PHE A 68 -0.76 -2.79 2.36
C PHE A 68 -0.97 -2.66 3.88
N LYS A 69 -0.46 -3.64 4.65
CA LYS A 69 -0.52 -3.60 6.13
C LYS A 69 0.18 -2.35 6.67
N TRP A 70 1.35 -2.03 6.16
CA TRP A 70 2.10 -0.85 6.58
C TRP A 70 1.33 0.45 6.29
N ILE A 71 0.77 0.60 5.08
CA ILE A 71 0.02 1.79 4.69
C ILE A 71 -1.26 1.93 5.50
N ARG A 72 -2.05 0.86 5.68
CA ARG A 72 -3.30 0.96 6.45
C ARG A 72 -3.06 1.30 7.92
N GLU A 73 -1.93 0.86 8.50
CA GLU A 73 -1.49 1.26 9.85
C GLU A 73 -1.05 2.73 9.88
N TYR A 74 -0.29 3.15 8.86
CA TYR A 74 0.13 4.54 8.71
C TYR A 74 -1.07 5.51 8.61
N LEU A 75 -2.09 5.16 7.85
CA LEU A 75 -3.27 6.01 7.68
C LEU A 75 -4.05 6.22 8.99
N ILE A 76 -4.06 5.25 9.91
CA ILE A 76 -4.65 5.46 11.26
C ILE A 76 -3.92 6.59 11.97
N TYR A 77 -2.58 6.58 11.90
CA TYR A 77 -1.76 7.61 12.50
C TYR A 77 -2.01 8.97 11.85
N ALA A 78 -1.99 9.05 10.51
CA ALA A 78 -2.21 10.29 9.80
C ALA A 78 -3.58 10.92 10.16
N VAL A 79 -4.63 10.10 10.18
CA VAL A 79 -5.99 10.52 10.58
C VAL A 79 -6.03 10.96 12.05
N ALA A 80 -5.37 10.24 12.95
CA ALA A 80 -5.33 10.59 14.37
C ALA A 80 -4.59 11.91 14.64
N SER A 81 -3.41 12.08 14.03
CA SER A 81 -2.62 13.30 14.12
C SER A 81 -3.43 14.51 13.67
N GLU A 82 -4.20 14.38 12.59
CA GLU A 82 -5.02 15.49 12.13
C GLU A 82 -6.24 15.75 13.05
N LEU A 83 -6.83 14.70 13.62
CA LEU A 83 -7.90 14.83 14.62
C LEU A 83 -7.46 15.49 15.93
N GLU A 84 -6.16 15.65 16.21
CA GLU A 84 -5.69 16.45 17.35
C GLU A 84 -6.22 17.89 17.29
N ASN A 85 -6.35 18.44 16.08
CA ASN A 85 -6.87 19.77 15.82
C ASN A 85 -8.39 19.89 16.04
N GLN A 86 -9.09 18.82 16.44
CA GLN A 86 -10.52 18.90 16.71
C GLN A 86 -10.86 19.71 17.97
N ASN A 87 -9.90 19.89 18.88
CA ASN A 87 -10.08 20.62 20.14
C ASN A 87 -10.10 22.14 19.97
N SER A 88 -9.49 22.66 18.90
CA SER A 88 -9.52 24.10 18.58
C SER A 88 -10.85 24.55 17.98
N ARG A 89 -11.87 23.70 17.97
CA ARG A 89 -13.14 23.93 17.27
C ARG A 89 -14.35 23.67 18.17
N PRO A 90 -15.30 24.61 18.26
CA PRO A 90 -16.54 24.41 19.00
C PRO A 90 -17.38 23.34 18.31
N SER A 91 -17.49 22.15 18.90
CA SER A 91 -18.40 21.12 18.41
C SER A 91 -18.81 20.14 19.50
N LYS A 92 -20.06 19.67 19.42
CA LYS A 92 -20.61 18.67 20.33
C LYS A 92 -20.15 17.24 20.02
N SER A 93 -19.55 16.98 18.86
CA SER A 93 -19.11 15.64 18.45
C SER A 93 -17.60 15.52 18.35
N TYR A 94 -17.01 14.73 19.26
CA TYR A 94 -15.58 14.39 19.27
C TYR A 94 -15.35 12.95 18.83
N VAL A 95 -14.27 12.74 18.07
CA VAL A 95 -13.80 11.41 17.72
C VAL A 95 -12.68 11.03 18.68
N LYS A 96 -12.90 9.98 19.46
CA LYS A 96 -11.95 9.45 20.44
C LYS A 96 -11.65 7.99 20.11
N PHE A 97 -10.46 7.53 20.50
CA PHE A 97 -10.18 6.10 20.51
C PHE A 97 -11.07 5.41 21.56
N PRO A 98 -11.74 4.29 21.22
CA PRO A 98 -12.74 3.66 22.08
C PRO A 98 -12.19 3.12 23.41
N GLN A 99 -10.86 2.96 23.53
CA GLN A 99 -10.21 2.34 24.68
C GLN A 99 -9.65 3.35 25.69
N PHE A 100 -9.65 4.64 25.38
CA PHE A 100 -9.03 5.67 26.20
C PHE A 100 -10.12 6.47 26.92
N LYS A 101 -10.24 6.28 28.25
CA LYS A 101 -11.24 6.94 29.10
C LYS A 101 -11.05 8.45 29.25
N TYR A 102 -9.88 9.01 28.94
CA TYR A 102 -9.58 10.42 29.19
C TYR A 102 -8.89 11.13 28.01
N PRO A 103 -9.18 12.44 27.79
CA PRO A 103 -8.69 13.22 26.68
C PRO A 103 -7.32 13.83 27.03
N LYS A 104 -6.23 13.07 26.93
CA LYS A 104 -4.90 13.70 26.83
C LYS A 104 -4.41 13.53 25.41
N ARG A 105 -4.90 14.41 24.52
CA ARG A 105 -4.52 14.55 23.10
C ARG A 105 -4.55 13.22 22.32
N CYS A 106 -5.71 12.88 21.75
CA CYS A 106 -5.81 11.79 20.78
C CYS A 106 -4.84 12.03 19.62
N GLY A 107 -3.73 11.28 19.56
CA GLY A 107 -2.77 11.37 18.45
C GLY A 107 -1.30 11.30 18.86
N ALA A 108 -0.99 11.32 20.16
CA ALA A 108 0.36 11.00 20.63
C ALA A 108 0.79 9.62 20.09
N VAL A 109 2.05 9.52 19.64
CA VAL A 109 2.58 8.35 18.93
C VAL A 109 2.28 7.04 19.66
N ASP A 110 2.43 7.05 20.98
CA ASP A 110 2.22 5.89 21.84
C ASP A 110 0.73 5.51 21.98
N GLU A 111 -0.18 6.47 21.90
CA GLU A 111 -1.62 6.20 21.94
C GLU A 111 -2.10 5.52 20.65
N VAL A 112 -1.63 6.01 19.50
CA VAL A 112 -1.94 5.40 18.20
C VAL A 112 -1.38 3.98 18.14
N ASP A 113 -0.15 3.78 18.60
CA ASP A 113 0.47 2.46 18.63
C ASP A 113 -0.29 1.51 19.56
N LYS A 114 -0.67 1.96 20.77
CA LYS A 114 -1.53 1.18 21.68
C LYS A 114 -2.88 0.85 21.05
N PHE A 115 -3.53 1.82 20.38
CA PHE A 115 -4.79 1.59 19.68
C PHE A 115 -4.61 0.52 18.59
N LEU A 116 -3.59 0.63 17.74
CA LEU A 116 -3.28 -0.35 16.70
C LEU A 116 -2.94 -1.74 17.26
N MET A 117 -2.33 -1.81 18.45
CA MET A 117 -1.96 -3.07 19.09
C MET A 117 -3.15 -3.82 19.68
N TYR A 118 -4.12 -3.10 20.27
CA TYR A 118 -5.20 -3.70 21.06
C TYR A 118 -6.59 -3.57 20.48
N ALA A 119 -6.80 -2.73 19.47
CA ALA A 119 -8.10 -2.63 18.83
C ALA A 119 -8.51 -3.94 18.16
N THR A 120 -9.81 -4.17 18.01
CA THR A 120 -10.32 -5.10 17.00
C THR A 120 -10.40 -4.39 15.64
N GLU A 121 -10.53 -5.13 14.54
CA GLU A 121 -10.75 -4.49 13.25
C GLU A 121 -12.07 -3.73 13.21
N ALA A 122 -13.11 -4.26 13.86
CA ALA A 122 -14.40 -3.58 14.00
C ALA A 122 -14.26 -2.23 14.74
N GLU A 123 -13.44 -2.17 15.79
CA GLU A 123 -13.15 -0.92 16.52
C GLU A 123 -12.40 0.09 15.63
N ILE A 124 -11.46 -0.37 14.81
CA ILE A 124 -10.75 0.50 13.85
C ILE A 124 -11.70 1.03 12.78
N ARG A 125 -12.54 0.18 12.18
CA ARG A 125 -13.53 0.60 11.20
C ARG A 125 -14.52 1.60 11.80
N ALA A 126 -14.99 1.37 13.02
CA ALA A 126 -15.87 2.29 13.72
C ALA A 126 -15.21 3.66 13.98
N TYR A 127 -13.94 3.65 14.41
CA TYR A 127 -13.14 4.87 14.56
C TYR A 127 -13.01 5.65 13.25
N LEU A 128 -12.62 4.98 12.17
CA LEU A 128 -12.44 5.60 10.86
C LEU A 128 -13.75 6.13 10.28
N LYS A 129 -14.86 5.41 10.43
CA LYS A 129 -16.19 5.88 10.04
C LYS A 129 -16.56 7.18 10.75
N LYS A 130 -16.33 7.26 12.06
CA LYS A 130 -16.56 8.49 12.84
C LYS A 130 -15.62 9.62 12.39
N ALA A 131 -14.35 9.31 12.12
CA ALA A 131 -13.37 10.28 11.60
C ALA A 131 -13.81 10.86 10.25
N THR A 132 -14.23 10.02 9.29
CA THR A 132 -14.78 10.46 8.01
C THR A 132 -15.96 11.41 8.20
N THR A 133 -16.93 11.05 9.05
CA THR A 133 -18.07 11.93 9.34
C THR A 133 -17.62 13.26 9.94
N ARG A 134 -16.69 13.21 10.90
CA ARG A 134 -16.17 14.40 11.59
C ARG A 134 -15.49 15.36 10.62
N PHE A 135 -14.63 14.88 9.75
CA PHE A 135 -13.92 15.71 8.77
C PHE A 135 -14.85 16.36 7.73
N ASN A 136 -16.03 15.78 7.50
CA ASN A 136 -17.05 16.30 6.59
C ASN A 136 -18.04 17.27 7.25
N GLN A 137 -18.00 17.45 8.58
CA GLN A 137 -18.85 18.42 9.26
C GLN A 137 -18.45 19.87 8.97
N LYS A 138 -19.43 20.78 9.02
CA LYS A 138 -19.20 22.23 8.93
C LYS A 138 -18.24 22.68 10.04
N GLY A 139 -17.41 23.68 9.71
CA GLY A 139 -16.36 24.20 10.61
C GLY A 139 -15.02 23.48 10.44
N TRP A 140 -14.96 22.36 9.71
CA TRP A 140 -13.71 21.64 9.53
C TRP A 140 -12.86 22.14 8.32
N SER A 141 -13.52 22.72 7.31
CA SER A 141 -12.94 23.21 6.05
C SER A 141 -12.04 24.44 6.16
N ALA A 142 -12.18 25.26 7.21
CA ALA A 142 -11.57 26.59 7.27
C ALA A 142 -10.06 26.63 7.60
N GLY A 143 -9.33 25.50 7.62
CA GLY A 143 -7.89 25.58 7.93
C GLY A 143 -7.08 24.28 8.03
N PHE A 144 -7.72 23.09 8.04
CA PHE A 144 -7.03 21.82 8.33
C PHE A 144 -7.40 20.72 7.32
N GLY A 145 -7.43 21.04 6.02
CA GLY A 145 -7.69 20.06 4.95
C GLY A 145 -9.14 19.57 4.82
N GLY A 146 -9.98 19.66 5.86
CA GLY A 146 -11.42 19.52 5.71
C GLY A 146 -11.84 18.16 5.12
N LYS A 147 -12.67 18.25 4.08
CA LYS A 147 -13.14 17.14 3.26
C LYS A 147 -12.03 16.23 2.72
N LYS A 148 -10.82 16.74 2.43
CA LYS A 148 -9.70 15.90 1.96
C LYS A 148 -9.32 14.83 2.98
N TRP A 149 -9.29 15.18 4.26
CA TRP A 149 -9.06 14.19 5.32
C TRP A 149 -10.25 13.24 5.50
N GLY A 150 -11.46 13.69 5.20
CA GLY A 150 -12.63 12.81 5.08
C GLY A 150 -12.41 11.70 4.05
N VAL A 151 -11.85 12.05 2.89
CA VAL A 151 -11.47 11.09 1.83
C VAL A 151 -10.36 10.16 2.31
N ILE A 152 -9.30 10.69 2.94
CA ILE A 152 -8.20 9.88 3.51
C ILE A 152 -8.73 8.86 4.53
N ALA A 153 -9.58 9.31 5.47
CA ALA A 153 -10.18 8.43 6.48
C ALA A 153 -11.10 7.37 5.85
N LYS A 154 -11.79 7.72 4.76
CA LYS A 154 -12.61 6.76 4.01
C LYS A 154 -11.75 5.72 3.28
N ILE A 155 -10.64 6.12 2.66
CA ILE A 155 -9.71 5.18 2.03
C ILE A 155 -9.09 4.25 3.07
N ALA A 156 -8.71 4.77 4.23
CA ALA A 156 -8.29 3.95 5.35
C ALA A 156 -9.40 2.96 5.76
N LEU A 157 -10.65 3.40 5.85
CA LEU A 157 -11.78 2.53 6.21
C LEU A 157 -11.92 1.38 5.21
N ASP A 158 -11.80 1.68 3.92
CA ASP A 158 -11.89 0.69 2.85
C ASP A 158 -10.72 -0.31 2.93
N MET A 159 -9.51 0.15 3.27
CA MET A 159 -8.36 -0.74 3.51
C MET A 159 -8.54 -1.69 4.71
N TRP A 160 -9.31 -1.28 5.72
CA TRP A 160 -9.65 -2.14 6.86
C TRP A 160 -10.90 -3.00 6.64
N SER A 161 -11.45 -2.97 5.42
CA SER A 161 -12.67 -3.67 5.03
C SER A 161 -12.50 -4.61 3.82
N THR A 162 -11.32 -4.64 3.19
CA THR A 162 -11.07 -5.51 2.03
C THR A 162 -10.03 -6.59 2.34
N ASP A 163 -10.27 -7.77 1.79
CA ASP A 163 -9.32 -8.88 1.74
C ASP A 163 -8.85 -9.18 0.30
N SER A 164 -9.49 -8.59 -0.71
CA SER A 164 -9.20 -8.81 -2.13
C SER A 164 -7.86 -8.20 -2.53
N ILE A 165 -7.03 -8.97 -3.23
CA ILE A 165 -5.73 -8.49 -3.72
C ILE A 165 -5.88 -7.33 -4.72
N GLY A 166 -6.92 -7.35 -5.56
CA GLY A 166 -7.19 -6.30 -6.53
C GLY A 166 -7.55 -4.97 -5.85
N ASP A 167 -8.42 -5.04 -4.84
CA ASP A 167 -8.80 -3.87 -4.05
C ASP A 167 -7.62 -3.33 -3.24
N LYS A 168 -6.79 -4.22 -2.67
CA LYS A 168 -5.56 -3.83 -1.97
C LYS A 168 -4.66 -3.02 -2.90
N CYS A 169 -4.44 -3.50 -4.12
CA CYS A 169 -3.62 -2.79 -5.09
C CYS A 169 -4.19 -1.41 -5.41
N LEU A 170 -5.49 -1.32 -5.70
CA LEU A 170 -6.18 -0.07 -6.01
C LEU A 170 -6.08 0.94 -4.86
N LEU A 171 -6.31 0.49 -3.62
CA LEU A 171 -6.29 1.37 -2.45
C LEU A 171 -4.87 1.86 -2.13
N VAL A 172 -3.85 1.03 -2.32
CA VAL A 172 -2.44 1.43 -2.14
C VAL A 172 -2.05 2.47 -3.18
N ASP A 173 -2.35 2.21 -4.46
CA ASP A 173 -2.07 3.15 -5.55
C ASP A 173 -2.75 4.51 -5.31
N ARG A 174 -4.03 4.48 -4.92
CA ARG A 174 -4.76 5.69 -4.50
C ARG A 174 -4.03 6.39 -3.37
N THR A 175 -3.64 5.67 -2.32
CA THR A 175 -2.99 6.27 -1.14
C THR A 175 -1.70 6.98 -1.48
N PHE A 176 -0.87 6.42 -2.37
CA PHE A 176 0.34 7.08 -2.81
C PHE A 176 0.11 8.38 -3.58
N GLN A 177 -1.05 8.53 -4.20
CA GLN A 177 -1.43 9.72 -4.96
C GLN A 177 -2.21 10.75 -4.12
N ILE A 178 -2.62 10.43 -2.89
CA ILE A 178 -3.36 11.39 -2.07
C ILE A 178 -2.43 12.47 -1.54
N GLU A 179 -2.80 13.71 -1.83
CA GLU A 179 -2.21 14.90 -1.24
C GLU A 179 -3.22 15.57 -0.29
N HIS A 180 -2.72 16.12 0.82
CA HIS A 180 -3.46 17.06 1.66
C HIS A 180 -3.05 18.50 1.27
N ASN A 181 -3.50 19.51 2.01
CA ASN A 181 -3.24 20.90 1.63
C ASN A 181 -1.76 21.31 1.70
N GLY A 182 -0.94 20.59 2.46
CA GLY A 182 0.49 20.86 2.64
C GLY A 182 1.44 19.95 1.86
N GLY A 183 0.92 18.99 1.08
CA GLY A 183 1.75 18.05 0.32
C GLY A 183 1.32 16.59 0.45
N MET A 184 2.29 15.68 0.46
CA MET A 184 2.03 14.24 0.51
C MET A 184 1.46 13.82 1.86
N ILE A 185 0.58 12.82 1.87
CA ILE A 185 0.03 12.26 3.12
C ILE A 185 1.09 11.68 4.06
N PHE A 186 2.26 11.33 3.53
CA PHE A 186 3.35 10.62 4.22
C PHE A 186 4.24 11.51 5.12
N ASP A 187 3.83 12.75 5.40
CA ASP A 187 4.57 13.72 6.23
C ASP A 187 4.25 13.63 7.73
N LYS A 188 3.16 12.95 8.13
CA LYS A 188 2.68 12.97 9.52
C LYS A 188 3.54 12.19 10.50
N ARG A 189 4.37 11.22 10.05
CA ARG A 189 5.15 10.34 10.94
C ARG A 189 6.58 10.14 10.44
N ILE A 190 7.36 11.20 10.47
CA ILE A 190 8.77 11.21 10.01
C ILE A 190 9.66 10.17 10.70
N SER A 191 9.31 9.71 11.91
CA SER A 191 10.02 8.64 12.61
C SER A 191 9.84 7.26 11.97
N ARG A 192 8.81 7.07 11.14
CA ARG A 192 8.55 5.81 10.42
C ARG A 192 8.66 5.92 8.91
N ILE A 193 8.58 7.13 8.37
CA ILE A 193 8.73 7.36 6.94
C ILE A 193 9.83 8.39 6.75
N VAL A 194 10.81 8.03 5.93
CA VAL A 194 11.82 8.96 5.42
C VAL A 194 11.35 9.37 4.03
N PRO A 195 10.63 10.51 3.90
CA PRO A 195 10.23 11.01 2.60
C PRO A 195 11.45 11.53 1.83
N ASP A 196 11.40 11.39 0.51
CA ASP A 196 12.35 11.96 -0.43
C ASP A 196 11.49 12.58 -1.53
N GLU A 197 10.90 13.75 -1.26
CA GLU A 197 9.83 14.32 -2.09
C GLU A 197 10.21 14.40 -3.58
N SER A 198 11.48 14.70 -3.85
CA SER A 198 12.03 14.79 -5.19
C SER A 198 12.01 13.45 -5.92
N ASN A 199 12.29 12.35 -5.22
CA ASN A 199 12.34 11.00 -5.78
C ASN A 199 10.96 10.33 -5.72
N ASP A 200 10.19 10.53 -4.65
CA ASP A 200 8.86 9.95 -4.45
C ASP A 200 7.91 10.36 -5.59
N LYS A 201 7.83 11.67 -5.88
CA LYS A 201 7.03 12.17 -7.01
C LYS A 201 7.55 11.67 -8.36
N LYS A 202 8.88 11.52 -8.54
CA LYS A 202 9.44 10.95 -9.77
C LYS A 202 9.01 9.51 -9.94
N VAL A 203 9.09 8.68 -8.89
CA VAL A 203 8.68 7.28 -8.92
C VAL A 203 7.19 7.14 -9.24
N LEU A 204 6.32 7.93 -8.62
CA LEU A 204 4.89 7.92 -8.91
C LEU A 204 4.59 8.30 -10.37
N ASN A 205 5.34 9.26 -10.91
CA ASN A 205 5.22 9.66 -12.30
C ASN A 205 5.77 8.62 -13.30
N LEU A 206 6.61 7.68 -12.89
CA LEU A 206 7.11 6.63 -13.79
C LEU A 206 5.97 5.76 -14.31
N LYS A 207 5.06 5.29 -13.43
CA LYS A 207 3.91 4.47 -13.84
C LYS A 207 3.04 5.18 -14.89
N ARG A 208 2.91 6.51 -14.79
CA ARG A 208 2.15 7.34 -15.73
C ARG A 208 2.87 7.58 -17.07
N ARG A 209 4.20 7.69 -17.06
CA ARG A 209 5.00 8.08 -18.24
C ARG A 209 5.56 6.90 -19.03
N SER A 210 5.68 5.74 -18.40
CA SER A 210 6.26 4.56 -19.04
C SER A 210 5.38 4.06 -20.18
N LYS A 211 5.99 3.92 -21.36
CA LYS A 211 5.32 3.43 -22.58
C LYS A 211 5.10 1.92 -22.59
N ASN A 212 5.93 1.18 -21.86
CA ASN A 212 5.87 -0.27 -21.75
C ASN A 212 6.43 -0.76 -20.41
N ILE A 213 6.18 -2.03 -20.10
CA ILE A 213 6.58 -2.68 -18.84
C ILE A 213 8.10 -2.77 -18.71
N ASP A 214 8.82 -3.06 -19.79
CA ASP A 214 10.29 -3.21 -19.75
C ASP A 214 11.01 -1.93 -19.34
N ASN A 215 10.58 -0.79 -19.90
CA ASN A 215 11.10 0.52 -19.53
C ASN A 215 10.78 0.83 -18.05
N LEU A 216 9.56 0.51 -17.60
CA LEU A 216 9.16 0.71 -16.22
C LEU A 216 10.01 -0.12 -15.24
N LEU A 217 10.24 -1.41 -15.54
CA LEU A 217 11.07 -2.30 -14.73
C LEU A 217 12.52 -1.84 -14.71
N THR A 218 13.05 -1.38 -15.84
CA THR A 218 14.41 -0.83 -15.96
C THR A 218 14.57 0.40 -15.06
N GLU A 219 13.61 1.33 -15.11
CA GLU A 219 13.64 2.53 -14.26
C GLU A 219 13.47 2.20 -12.77
N PHE A 220 12.61 1.23 -12.43
CA PHE A 220 12.50 0.73 -11.06
C PHE A 220 13.79 0.06 -10.56
N GLN A 221 14.48 -0.70 -11.40
CA GLN A 221 15.73 -1.35 -11.03
C GLN A 221 16.84 -0.34 -10.73
N LYS A 222 16.95 0.73 -11.54
CA LYS A 222 17.91 1.82 -11.32
C LYS A 222 17.66 2.57 -10.02
N ARG A 223 16.39 2.75 -9.63
CA ARG A 223 15.98 3.57 -8.48
C ARG A 223 15.82 2.79 -7.18
N ALA A 224 15.60 1.48 -7.24
CA ALA A 224 15.50 0.64 -6.06
C ALA A 224 16.82 0.66 -5.30
N THR A 225 16.81 1.05 -4.03
CA THR A 225 18.01 0.93 -3.18
C THR A 225 17.98 -0.33 -2.31
N ASN A 226 16.81 -0.97 -2.16
CA ASN A 226 16.66 -2.23 -1.44
C ASN A 226 17.04 -3.43 -2.32
N GLN A 227 17.96 -4.26 -1.83
CA GLN A 227 18.40 -5.49 -2.51
C GLN A 227 17.27 -6.50 -2.72
N GLU A 228 16.33 -6.60 -1.79
CA GLU A 228 15.18 -7.49 -1.92
C GLU A 228 14.29 -7.09 -3.11
N THR A 229 14.05 -5.79 -3.29
CA THR A 229 13.31 -5.26 -4.44
C THR A 229 14.05 -5.53 -5.74
N LYS A 230 15.37 -5.32 -5.77
CA LYS A 230 16.20 -5.66 -6.94
C LYS A 230 16.12 -7.14 -7.29
N ALA A 231 16.25 -8.01 -6.29
CA ALA A 231 16.13 -9.46 -6.49
C ALA A 231 14.75 -9.87 -7.01
N LEU A 232 13.68 -9.23 -6.55
CA LEU A 232 12.33 -9.46 -7.06
C LEU A 232 12.20 -9.05 -8.53
N ILE A 233 12.74 -7.87 -8.91
CA ILE A 233 12.77 -7.40 -10.30
C ILE A 233 13.54 -8.39 -11.18
N THR A 234 14.76 -8.76 -10.78
CA THR A 234 15.60 -9.71 -11.53
C THR A 234 14.87 -11.02 -11.73
N LYS A 235 14.30 -11.59 -10.67
CA LYS A 235 13.58 -12.86 -10.74
C LYS A 235 12.36 -12.78 -11.65
N LEU A 236 11.61 -11.68 -11.63
CA LEU A 236 10.51 -11.45 -12.56
C LEU A 236 11.00 -11.47 -14.02
N VAL A 237 12.03 -10.69 -14.32
CA VAL A 237 12.58 -10.57 -15.68
C VAL A 237 13.11 -11.92 -16.18
N GLU A 238 13.85 -12.65 -15.35
CA GLU A 238 14.34 -13.99 -15.67
C GLU A 238 13.20 -14.96 -15.95
N THR A 239 12.20 -14.99 -15.05
CA THR A 239 11.03 -15.87 -15.19
C THR A 239 10.30 -15.59 -16.50
N LEU A 240 10.05 -14.33 -16.83
CA LEU A 240 9.40 -13.94 -18.09
C LEU A 240 10.22 -14.35 -19.31
N LYS A 241 11.55 -14.14 -19.29
CA LYS A 241 12.45 -14.52 -20.40
C LYS A 241 12.51 -16.02 -20.63
N THR A 242 12.67 -16.81 -19.57
CA THR A 242 12.71 -18.28 -19.66
C THR A 242 11.43 -18.81 -20.30
N LEU A 243 10.28 -18.25 -19.92
CA LEU A 243 8.98 -18.69 -20.41
C LEU A 243 8.73 -18.28 -21.87
N GLU A 244 9.25 -17.12 -22.30
CA GLU A 244 9.25 -16.73 -23.71
C GLU A 244 10.15 -17.63 -24.57
N GLN A 245 11.30 -18.07 -24.04
CA GLN A 245 12.22 -18.95 -24.75
C GLN A 245 11.69 -20.37 -24.91
N SER A 246 11.04 -20.92 -23.87
CA SER A 246 10.40 -22.24 -23.96
C SER A 246 9.35 -22.28 -25.07
N LYS A 247 8.59 -21.18 -25.27
CA LYS A 247 7.62 -21.09 -26.39
C LYS A 247 8.26 -21.22 -27.77
N LYS A 248 9.42 -20.58 -27.98
CA LYS A 248 10.13 -20.60 -29.27
C LYS A 248 10.71 -21.98 -29.60
N LYS A 249 11.12 -22.75 -28.59
CA LYS A 249 11.67 -24.10 -28.80
C LYS A 249 10.59 -25.10 -29.20
N ASP A 250 9.40 -24.98 -28.63
CA ASP A 250 8.28 -25.86 -28.99
C ASP A 250 7.78 -25.61 -30.41
N SER A 251 7.75 -24.34 -30.86
CA SER A 251 7.32 -24.02 -32.23
C SER A 251 8.26 -24.55 -33.31
N LEU A 252 9.53 -24.79 -32.97
CA LEU A 252 10.53 -25.35 -33.88
C LEU A 252 10.54 -26.89 -33.93
N ARG A 253 9.73 -27.55 -33.09
CA ARG A 253 9.64 -29.03 -33.02
C ARG A 253 8.33 -29.58 -33.59
N GLY A 254 7.41 -28.71 -33.97
CA GLY A 254 6.06 -29.07 -34.45
C GLY A 254 5.89 -29.00 -35.98
N ASP A 255 6.95 -28.64 -36.71
CA ASP A 255 7.05 -28.68 -38.18
C ASP A 255 8.00 -29.82 -38.59
#